data_AF-A0AAV3J3Z4-F1
#
_entry.id   AF-A0AAV3J3Z4-F1
#
_cell.length_a   1.000
_cell.length_b   1.000
_cell.length_c   1.000
_cell.angle_alpha   90.00
_cell.angle_beta   90.00
_cell.angle_gamma   90.00
#
_symmetry.space_group_name_H-M   'P 1'
#
loop_
_entity.id
_entity.type
_entity.pdbx_description
1 polymer ?
#
loop_
_entity_poly.entity_id
_entity_poly.type
_entity_poly.pdbx_seq_one_letter_code
_entity_poly.pdbx_strand_id
1 'polypeptide(L)'
;MWKEVIHQKTVQNTILRSGLRLLQQQSWCQNKEKRALLELSEQLQHVMQLHLETENLVVGVPGFGKEVTLLEVAEPTFVPHHKIEQVVESAAGYFIKLKVIKTI
;
A
#
# COMPACT_ATOMS: atom_id res chain seq x y z
N MET A 1 -8.89 -4.79 10.19
CA MET A 1 -10.23 -4.93 9.60
C MET A 1 -10.07 -5.35 8.15
N TRP A 2 -11.03 -6.08 7.59
CA TRP A 2 -11.08 -6.41 6.16
C TRP A 2 -11.54 -5.18 5.38
N LYS A 3 -10.92 -4.91 4.23
CA LYS A 3 -11.26 -3.81 3.34
C LYS A 3 -11.56 -4.36 1.95
N GLU A 4 -12.69 -3.96 1.39
CA GLU A 4 -13.06 -4.31 0.02
C GLU A 4 -12.23 -3.48 -0.97
N VAL A 5 -11.74 -4.14 -2.02
CA VAL A 5 -11.06 -3.47 -3.13
C VAL A 5 -12.08 -3.07 -4.18
N ILE A 6 -12.20 -1.76 -4.41
CA ILE A 6 -13.18 -1.16 -5.32
C ILE A 6 -12.61 -0.88 -6.71
N HIS A 7 -11.29 -0.80 -6.83
CA HIS A 7 -10.58 -0.60 -8.10
C HIS A 7 -9.21 -1.28 -8.06
N GLN A 8 -8.77 -1.84 -9.19
CA GLN A 8 -7.42 -2.35 -9.36
C GLN A 8 -6.77 -1.85 -10.66
N LYS A 9 -5.50 -1.45 -10.60
CA LYS A 9 -4.68 -1.08 -11.77
C LYS A 9 -3.24 -1.54 -11.60
N THR A 10 -2.64 -2.07 -12.65
CA THR A 10 -1.19 -2.36 -12.66
C THR A 10 -0.45 -1.23 -13.37
N VAL A 11 0.58 -0.69 -12.73
CA VAL A 11 1.41 0.40 -13.26
C VAL A 11 2.89 0.01 -13.30
N GLN A 12 3.64 0.66 -14.18
CA GLN A 12 5.11 0.51 -14.25
C GLN A 12 5.76 1.69 -13.54
N ASN A 13 6.26 1.48 -12.32
CA ASN A 13 6.88 2.54 -11.53
C ASN A 13 7.98 2.00 -10.60
N THR A 14 9.23 2.26 -10.98
CA THR A 14 10.41 1.80 -10.23
C THR A 14 10.48 2.40 -8.82
N ILE A 15 10.07 3.66 -8.65
CA ILE A 15 10.14 4.36 -7.35
C ILE A 15 9.12 3.75 -6.40
N LEU A 16 7.86 3.63 -6.84
CA LEU A 16 6.81 2.95 -6.07
C LEU A 16 7.23 1.54 -5.70
N ARG A 17 7.70 0.75 -6.68
CA ARG A 17 8.10 -0.63 -6.45
C ARG A 17 9.20 -0.73 -5.40
N SER A 18 10.23 0.11 -5.51
CA SER A 18 11.39 0.06 -4.61
C SER A 18 11.01 0.53 -3.20
N GLY A 19 10.24 1.61 -3.09
CA GLY A 19 9.77 2.12 -1.79
C GLY A 19 8.87 1.12 -1.06
N LEU A 20 7.91 0.52 -1.77
CA LEU A 20 7.03 -0.51 -1.21
C LEU A 20 7.82 -1.75 -0.76
N ARG A 21 8.82 -2.19 -1.53
CA ARG A 21 9.69 -3.31 -1.13
C ARG A 21 10.50 -2.99 0.14
N LEU A 22 10.98 -1.75 0.29
CA LEU A 22 11.67 -1.32 1.51
C LEU A 22 10.75 -1.39 2.73
N LEU A 23 9.51 -0.90 2.61
CA LEU A 23 8.52 -0.96 3.69
C LEU A 23 8.16 -2.40 4.09
N GLN A 24 8.26 -3.35 3.17
CA GLN A 24 8.06 -4.78 3.45
C GLN A 24 9.26 -5.46 4.12
N GLN A 25 10.45 -4.85 4.11
CA GLN A 25 11.66 -5.39 4.74
C GLN A 25 11.70 -5.06 6.23
N GLN A 26 11.30 -6.02 7.06
CA GLN A 26 11.21 -5.83 8.51
C GLN A 26 12.51 -5.35 9.15
N SER A 27 13.66 -5.90 8.75
CA SER A 27 14.97 -5.50 9.28
C SER A 27 15.33 -4.05 8.93
N TRP A 28 14.96 -3.58 7.74
CA TRP A 28 15.16 -2.20 7.36
C TRP A 28 14.24 -1.27 8.15
N CYS A 29 12.95 -1.59 8.23
CA CYS A 29 11.98 -0.81 8.99
C CYS A 29 12.34 -0.70 10.49
N GLN A 30 12.86 -1.77 11.10
CA GLN A 30 13.27 -1.76 12.51
C GLN A 30 14.44 -0.80 12.81
N ASN A 31 15.27 -0.51 11.81
CA ASN A 31 16.45 0.34 11.94
C ASN A 31 16.18 1.81 11.55
N LYS A 32 14.92 2.18 11.27
CA LYS A 32 14.54 3.53 10.84
C LYS A 32 13.73 4.24 11.91
N GLU A 33 13.88 5.56 11.96
CA GLU A 33 13.02 6.41 12.77
C GLU A 33 11.58 6.29 12.28
N LYS A 34 10.64 6.18 13.24
CA LYS A 34 9.21 6.03 12.93
C LYS A 34 8.68 7.15 12.05
N ARG A 35 9.11 8.39 12.32
CA ARG A 35 8.72 9.57 11.53
C ARG A 35 9.11 9.42 10.06
N ALA A 36 10.35 8.99 9.78
CA ALA A 36 10.81 8.77 8.42
C ALA A 36 10.03 7.66 7.70
N LEU A 37 9.60 6.61 8.42
CA LEU A 37 8.74 5.56 7.86
C LEU A 37 7.35 6.08 7.50
N LEU A 38 6.78 6.94 8.35
CA LEU A 38 5.49 7.56 8.10
C LEU A 38 5.54 8.51 6.89
N GLU A 39 6.55 9.39 6.84
CA GLU A 39 6.77 10.30 5.72
C GLU A 39 6.94 9.54 4.40
N LEU A 40 7.73 8.46 4.39
CA LEU A 40 7.86 7.60 3.21
C LEU A 40 6.53 6.93 2.83
N SER A 41 5.78 6.40 3.80
CA SER A 41 4.49 5.75 3.54
C SER A 41 3.47 6.74 2.95
N GLU A 42 3.45 7.98 3.43
CA GLU A 42 2.58 9.05 2.93
C GLU A 42 2.96 9.48 1.52
N GLN A 43 4.26 9.67 1.24
CA GLN A 43 4.72 9.98 -0.11
C GLN A 43 4.37 8.88 -1.11
N LEU A 44 4.55 7.60 -0.74
CA LEU A 44 4.15 6.49 -1.59
C LEU A 44 2.65 6.45 -1.80
N GLN A 45 1.85 6.70 -0.75
CA GLN A 45 0.40 6.80 -0.84
C GLN A 45 -0.04 7.85 -1.87
N HIS A 46 0.49 9.07 -1.79
CA HIS A 46 0.16 10.13 -2.75
C HIS A 46 0.49 9.74 -4.19
N VAL A 47 1.65 9.12 -4.42
CA VAL A 47 2.03 8.67 -5.76
C VAL A 47 1.06 7.59 -6.26
N MET A 48 0.63 6.66 -5.41
CA MET A 48 -0.34 5.62 -5.78
C MET A 48 -1.73 6.21 -6.09
N GLN A 49 -2.19 7.16 -5.29
CA GLN A 49 -3.45 7.90 -5.49
C GLN A 49 -3.45 8.66 -6.82
N LEU A 50 -2.35 9.30 -7.19
CA LEU A 50 -2.21 9.98 -8.48
C LEU A 50 -2.36 9.02 -9.67
N HIS A 51 -1.89 7.77 -9.56
CA HIS A 51 -2.05 6.77 -10.64
C HIS A 51 -3.49 6.30 -10.83
N LEU A 52 -4.32 6.40 -9.79
CA LEU A 52 -5.73 6.00 -9.80
C LEU A 52 -6.70 7.18 -9.87
N GLU A 53 -6.20 8.42 -9.81
CA GLU A 53 -7.01 9.63 -9.78
C GLU A 53 -8.05 9.61 -8.64
N THR A 54 -7.62 9.18 -7.45
CA THR A 54 -8.49 8.97 -6.28
C THR A 54 -7.93 9.60 -5.01
N GLU A 55 -8.81 10.01 -4.10
CA GLU A 55 -8.47 10.41 -2.73
C GLU A 55 -8.56 9.24 -1.74
N ASN A 56 -9.09 8.09 -2.19
CA ASN A 56 -9.20 6.89 -1.37
C ASN A 56 -7.83 6.29 -1.04
N LEU A 57 -7.80 5.43 -0.03
CA LEU A 57 -6.63 4.66 0.33
C LEU A 57 -6.28 3.69 -0.82
N VAL A 58 -4.99 3.60 -1.15
CA VAL A 58 -4.50 2.78 -2.25
C VAL A 58 -3.35 1.92 -1.74
N VAL A 59 -3.41 0.63 -2.02
CA VAL A 59 -2.43 -0.32 -1.52
C VAL A 59 -1.63 -0.88 -2.69
N GLY A 60 -0.32 -0.73 -2.63
CA GLY A 60 0.59 -1.19 -3.67
C GLY A 60 1.18 -2.58 -3.38
N VAL A 61 1.12 -3.47 -4.36
CA VAL A 61 1.77 -4.78 -4.36
C VAL A 61 2.91 -4.78 -5.40
N PRO A 62 4.17 -4.86 -4.97
CA PRO A 62 5.31 -4.95 -5.89
C PRO A 62 5.26 -6.22 -6.75
N GLY A 63 5.30 -6.05 -8.08
CA GLY A 63 5.35 -7.13 -9.07
C GLY A 63 6.76 -7.36 -9.65
N PHE A 64 6.80 -8.06 -10.79
CA PHE A 64 8.04 -8.34 -11.51
C PHE A 64 8.57 -7.08 -12.24
N GLY A 65 9.88 -6.99 -12.45
CA GLY A 65 10.48 -5.86 -13.16
C GLY A 65 10.22 -4.52 -12.46
N LYS A 66 9.37 -3.67 -13.05
CA LYS A 66 8.96 -2.35 -12.55
C LYS A 66 7.48 -2.30 -12.15
N GLU A 67 6.79 -3.43 -12.16
CA GLU A 67 5.36 -3.49 -11.93
C GLU A 67 4.99 -3.23 -10.48
N VAL A 68 3.85 -2.55 -10.30
CA VAL A 68 3.15 -2.41 -9.04
C VAL A 68 1.65 -2.55 -9.33
N THR A 69 1.00 -3.48 -8.66
CA THR A 69 -0.47 -3.59 -8.66
C THR A 69 -1.02 -2.69 -7.56
N LEU A 70 -1.86 -1.73 -7.93
CA LEU A 70 -2.52 -0.79 -7.04
C LEU A 70 -3.94 -1.27 -6.78
N LEU A 71 -4.34 -1.26 -5.50
CA LEU A 71 -5.64 -1.71 -5.01
C LEU A 71 -6.28 -0.57 -4.23
N GLU A 72 -7.33 0.03 -4.79
CA GLU A 72 -8.10 1.07 -4.12
C GLU A 72 -9.10 0.44 -3.15
N VAL A 73 -9.23 1.02 -1.97
CA VAL A 73 -10.27 0.65 -0.98
C VAL A 73 -11.09 1.87 -0.62
N ALA A 74 -12.39 1.72 -0.38
CA ALA A 74 -13.33 2.82 -0.08
C ALA A 74 -13.11 3.44 1.32
N GLU A 75 -11.91 3.96 1.59
CA GLU A 75 -11.54 4.60 2.84
C GLU A 75 -10.72 5.86 2.52
N PRO A 76 -11.29 7.06 2.73
CA PRO A 76 -10.61 8.32 2.41
C PRO A 76 -9.54 8.69 3.45
N THR A 77 -9.62 8.11 4.66
CA THR A 77 -8.66 8.39 5.72
C THR A 77 -7.34 7.68 5.45
N PHE A 78 -6.25 8.44 5.38
CA PHE A 78 -4.92 7.85 5.31
C PHE A 78 -4.63 7.01 6.56
N VAL A 79 -4.31 5.74 6.34
CA VAL A 79 -3.81 4.84 7.38
C VAL A 79 -2.45 4.32 6.94
N PRO A 80 -1.33 4.72 7.59
CA PRO A 80 0.00 4.29 7.19
C PRO A 80 0.13 2.78 7.37
N HIS A 81 0.41 2.09 6.29
CA HIS A 81 0.51 0.63 6.25
C HIS A 81 1.73 0.25 5.43
N HIS A 82 2.36 -0.86 5.79
CA HIS A 82 3.59 -1.30 5.13
C HIS A 82 3.43 -2.63 4.39
N LYS A 83 2.30 -3.32 4.59
CA LYS A 83 2.07 -4.66 4.05
C LYS A 83 0.58 -5.02 4.01
N ILE A 84 0.20 -5.79 2.99
CA ILE A 84 -1.01 -6.62 3.01
C ILE A 84 -0.72 -7.88 3.82
N GLU A 85 -1.46 -8.09 4.92
CA GLU A 85 -1.36 -9.30 5.73
C GLU A 85 -2.00 -10.50 5.04
N GLN A 86 -3.19 -10.27 4.49
CA GLN A 86 -4.02 -11.34 3.95
C GLN A 86 -4.87 -10.81 2.79
N VAL A 87 -5.11 -11.69 1.84
CA VAL A 87 -5.95 -11.50 0.67
C VAL A 87 -6.99 -12.61 0.66
N VAL A 88 -8.26 -12.25 0.44
CA VAL A 88 -9.35 -13.21 0.25
C VAL A 88 -10.15 -12.81 -0.97
N GLU A 89 -10.36 -13.76 -1.87
CA GLU A 89 -11.25 -13.63 -3.01
C GLU A 89 -12.55 -14.38 -2.73
N SER A 90 -13.68 -13.78 -3.06
CA SER A 90 -15.01 -14.35 -2.87
C SER A 90 -15.91 -14.00 -4.05
N ALA A 91 -17.08 -14.63 -4.15
CA ALA A 91 -18.09 -14.27 -5.13
C ALA A 91 -18.58 -12.80 -5.01
N ALA A 92 -18.40 -12.18 -3.84
CA ALA A 92 -18.77 -10.79 -3.58
C ALA A 92 -17.65 -9.79 -3.92
N GLY A 93 -16.45 -10.26 -4.27
CA GLY A 93 -15.31 -9.40 -4.59
C GLY A 93 -14.03 -9.77 -3.84
N TYR A 94 -13.05 -8.87 -3.93
CA TYR A 94 -11.69 -9.04 -3.42
C TYR A 94 -11.48 -8.21 -2.16
N PHE A 95 -11.02 -8.87 -1.08
CA PHE A 95 -10.85 -8.26 0.24
C PHE A 95 -9.41 -8.37 0.72
N ILE A 96 -8.91 -7.29 1.31
CA ILE A 96 -7.56 -7.23 1.86
C ILE A 96 -7.57 -6.87 3.35
N LYS A 97 -6.62 -7.45 4.08
CA LYS A 97 -6.32 -7.09 5.46
C LYS A 97 -4.96 -6.42 5.50
N LEU A 98 -4.88 -5.23 6.09
CA LEU A 98 -3.66 -4.41 6.10
C LEU A 98 -2.93 -4.48 7.44
N LYS A 99 -1.59 -4.49 7.36
CA LYS A 99 -0.70 -4.32 8.52
C LYS A 99 -0.35 -2.85 8.68
N VAL A 100 -0.97 -2.22 9.66
CA VAL A 100 -0.76 -0.81 9.99
C VAL A 100 0.61 -0.63 10.64
N ILE A 101 1.29 0.47 10.33
CA ILE A 101 2.42 0.95 11.12
C ILE A 101 1.82 1.52 12.41
N LYS A 102 1.85 0.75 13.52
CA LYS A 102 1.30 1.21 14.80
C LYS A 102 2.01 2.48 15.25
N THR A 103 1.33 3.61 15.17
CA THR A 103 1.57 4.79 16.01
C THR A 103 1.29 4.38 17.46
N ILE A 104 2.21 4.70 18.38
CA ILE A 104 1.95 4.61 19.82
C ILE A 104 1.18 5.87 20.20
#